data_AF-A0A644ZE67-F1
#
_entry.id   AF-A0A644ZE67-F1
#
_cell.length_a   1.000
_cell.length_b   1.000
_cell.length_c   1.000
_cell.angle_alpha   90.00
_cell.angle_beta   90.00
_cell.angle_gamma   90.00
#
_symmetry.space_group_name_H-M   'P 1'
#
loop_
_entity.id
_entity.type
_entity.pdbx_description
1 polymer ?
#
loop_
_entity_poly.entity_id
_entity_poly.type
_entity_poly.pdbx_seq_one_letter_code
_entity_poly.pdbx_strand_id
1 'polypeptide(L)'
;MKSIIFVVSLLCTVALPAQTQWHDPLKEEAHVIQNQGWTREIGKTYQRLPNRAEKKVRKAVWSLSENSAGLAIHFYTNAAKIEVRYGVAGSHAMPHMPATGKSGVDLYAMDSDGKWRVATDNFNFGDTVSYAFNNLSQSRYHKQGFEYRLFLPLYNSVKWMEIGVPDSAEFKFIPVLREKPIVVYGTSIAQGGCASRPGMAWTNILSRKLDYPVVNLAFSGNGPLEKEFVDLIDEIDASLYVFDCLPNMGSLSSEEVIKRTVYGVKKLREKHDAPILIVDHIGYRNDELNELSRETADRMNVASRQAFDSLVELGVKNIYHLHKDSINMPADGCVDNIHPSDLGMQVYADAYEKIIRKILNMPVGKISTTRPVSQRREPYIYEWKERHAGILQNIQLQRPEKVIIGNSITHYWGGEPGRENGSQSWKKQVQPAGYLNLGYGWDRVENVLWRVYHGELDDYRASEVVLMIGTNNLGSVSDEEIVEGLEFLLEQIKIRQPEARIKVVGLLPRRNKESEVTAINRQISKMASLNNYRYLDVGNKLLTKSGKIDESLFLDGLHPNEKGYSLIVNDIIE
;
A
#
# COMPACT_ATOMS: atom_id res chain seq x y z
N MET A 1 -55.38 -6.47 -59.93
CA MET A 1 -54.22 -5.88 -59.23
C MET A 1 -54.58 -5.73 -57.76
N LYS A 2 -53.97 -6.51 -56.87
CA LYS A 2 -54.14 -6.38 -55.41
C LYS A 2 -52.80 -5.92 -54.85
N SER A 3 -52.75 -4.68 -54.35
CA SER A 3 -51.57 -4.08 -53.74
C SER A 3 -51.29 -4.71 -52.38
N ILE A 4 -50.08 -5.22 -52.19
CA ILE A 4 -49.57 -5.70 -50.90
C ILE A 4 -48.92 -4.49 -50.21
N ILE A 5 -49.46 -4.08 -49.06
CA ILE A 5 -48.86 -3.07 -48.18
C ILE A 5 -47.92 -3.82 -47.23
N PHE A 6 -46.62 -3.55 -47.33
CA PHE A 6 -45.63 -3.99 -46.36
C PHE A 6 -45.56 -2.97 -45.21
N VAL A 7 -45.96 -3.36 -44.01
CA VAL A 7 -45.76 -2.57 -42.79
C VAL A 7 -44.42 -2.96 -42.18
N VAL A 8 -43.44 -2.05 -42.26
CA VAL A 8 -42.17 -2.18 -41.55
C VAL A 8 -42.38 -1.67 -40.13
N SER A 9 -42.36 -2.57 -39.15
CA SER A 9 -42.43 -2.22 -37.74
C SER A 9 -41.03 -1.82 -37.25
N LEU A 10 -40.84 -0.53 -36.99
CA LEU A 10 -39.62 0.02 -36.40
C LEU A 10 -39.58 -0.33 -34.90
N LEU A 11 -38.76 -1.31 -34.51
CA LEU A 11 -38.49 -1.60 -33.10
C LEU A 11 -37.57 -0.51 -32.52
N CYS A 12 -38.15 0.54 -31.95
CA CYS A 12 -37.42 1.46 -31.08
C CYS A 12 -37.14 0.76 -29.74
N THR A 13 -35.93 0.22 -29.56
CA THR A 13 -35.43 -0.15 -28.25
C THR A 13 -35.11 1.12 -27.46
N VAL A 14 -36.02 1.56 -26.60
CA VAL A 14 -35.73 2.61 -25.62
C VAL A 14 -34.87 1.98 -24.52
N ALA A 15 -33.58 2.32 -24.48
CA ALA A 15 -32.73 1.97 -23.36
C ALA A 15 -33.18 2.81 -22.15
N LEU A 16 -33.88 2.18 -21.20
CA LEU A 16 -34.12 2.78 -19.89
C LEU A 16 -32.76 2.99 -19.21
N PRO A 17 -32.44 4.20 -18.68
CA PRO A 17 -31.22 4.39 -17.91
C PRO A 17 -31.19 3.42 -16.71
N ALA A 18 -30.06 2.74 -16.53
CA ALA A 18 -29.82 1.83 -15.41
C ALA A 18 -30.04 2.56 -14.08
N GLN A 19 -30.70 1.91 -13.13
CA GLN A 19 -30.99 2.50 -11.83
C GLN A 19 -29.71 2.53 -10.99
N THR A 20 -29.44 3.63 -10.26
CA THR A 20 -28.29 3.68 -9.35
C THR A 20 -28.57 2.83 -8.09
N GLN A 21 -27.71 1.86 -7.82
CA GLN A 21 -27.63 1.13 -6.55
C GLN A 21 -26.69 1.87 -5.60
N TRP A 22 -27.15 2.14 -4.37
CA TRP A 22 -26.39 2.86 -3.34
C TRP A 22 -25.87 1.92 -2.25
N HIS A 23 -24.58 2.05 -1.95
CA HIS A 23 -23.86 1.24 -0.96
C HIS A 23 -23.38 2.13 0.18
N ASP A 24 -23.76 1.78 1.42
CA ASP A 24 -23.36 2.48 2.64
C ASP A 24 -22.24 1.68 3.34
N PRO A 25 -21.01 2.20 3.43
CA PRO A 25 -19.88 1.48 4.02
C PRO A 25 -20.08 1.20 5.52
N LEU A 26 -20.90 1.97 6.24
CA LEU A 26 -21.18 1.71 7.65
C LEU A 26 -22.22 0.60 7.83
N LYS A 27 -22.95 0.19 6.79
CA LYS A 27 -23.89 -0.94 6.86
C LYS A 27 -23.23 -2.30 6.67
N GLU A 28 -22.01 -2.34 6.14
CA GLU A 28 -21.26 -3.58 5.98
C GLU A 28 -21.05 -4.32 7.31
N GLU A 29 -21.02 -5.65 7.25
CA GLU A 29 -20.70 -6.50 8.40
C GLU A 29 -19.20 -6.43 8.72
N ALA A 30 -18.37 -6.50 7.68
CA ALA A 30 -16.94 -6.30 7.81
C ALA A 30 -16.62 -4.81 8.00
N HIS A 31 -15.58 -4.52 8.79
CA HIS A 31 -15.09 -3.16 8.94
C HIS A 31 -14.36 -2.73 7.66
N VAL A 32 -14.85 -1.68 6.99
CA VAL A 32 -14.36 -1.24 5.65
C VAL A 32 -13.79 0.18 5.64
N ILE A 33 -13.80 0.87 6.77
CA ILE A 33 -13.17 2.19 6.91
C ILE A 33 -11.68 1.99 7.20
N GLN A 34 -10.86 2.30 6.21
CA GLN A 34 -9.41 2.11 6.23
C GLN A 34 -8.75 3.15 7.14
N ASN A 35 -7.56 2.83 7.63
CA ASN A 35 -6.66 3.73 8.37
C ASN A 35 -7.20 4.21 9.74
N GLN A 36 -8.04 3.43 10.42
CA GLN A 36 -8.40 3.64 11.83
C GLN A 36 -7.52 2.78 12.75
N GLY A 37 -7.09 3.32 13.90
CA GLY A 37 -6.24 2.59 14.86
C GLY A 37 -6.97 1.55 15.72
N TRP A 38 -8.23 1.81 16.09
CA TRP A 38 -8.97 1.02 17.09
C TRP A 38 -10.17 0.28 16.51
N THR A 39 -9.97 -0.39 15.37
CA THR A 39 -11.06 -1.03 14.58
C THR A 39 -11.94 -1.99 15.38
N ARG A 40 -11.45 -2.57 16.48
CA ARG A 40 -12.23 -3.46 17.35
C ARG A 40 -13.26 -2.75 18.24
N GLU A 41 -13.10 -1.45 18.50
CA GLU A 41 -13.95 -0.70 19.44
C GLU A 41 -14.46 0.66 18.91
N ILE A 42 -13.86 1.21 17.84
CA ILE A 42 -14.25 2.51 17.26
C ILE A 42 -15.65 2.48 16.63
N GLY A 43 -16.15 1.29 16.34
CA GLY A 43 -17.49 1.05 15.81
C GLY A 43 -17.69 1.57 14.39
N LYS A 44 -18.96 1.64 13.98
CA LYS A 44 -19.40 2.11 12.65
C LYS A 44 -19.41 3.63 12.59
N THR A 45 -18.22 4.23 12.46
CA THR A 45 -18.02 5.68 12.43
C THR A 45 -16.94 6.11 11.43
N TYR A 46 -16.93 7.39 11.06
CA TYR A 46 -15.83 8.03 10.32
C TYR A 46 -14.88 8.82 11.24
N GLN A 47 -14.81 8.44 12.52
CA GLN A 47 -13.96 9.09 13.50
C GLN A 47 -12.56 8.49 13.52
N ARG A 48 -11.61 9.21 14.12
CA ARG A 48 -10.21 8.78 14.23
C ARG A 48 -9.86 8.25 15.62
N LEU A 49 -10.67 8.53 16.64
CA LEU A 49 -10.48 8.05 18.01
C LEU A 49 -11.66 7.19 18.47
N PRO A 50 -11.45 6.21 19.37
CA PRO A 50 -12.53 5.44 19.97
C PRO A 50 -13.29 6.29 20.98
N ASN A 51 -14.59 6.02 21.17
CA ASN A 51 -15.46 6.80 22.06
C ASN A 51 -14.92 6.99 23.49
N ARG A 52 -14.19 6.01 24.03
CA ARG A 52 -13.59 6.13 25.37
C ARG A 52 -12.54 7.25 25.48
N ALA A 53 -11.96 7.67 24.35
CA ALA A 53 -10.94 8.72 24.32
C ALA A 53 -11.52 10.10 24.68
N GLU A 54 -12.82 10.33 24.48
CA GLU A 54 -13.48 11.61 24.79
C GLU A 54 -13.21 12.10 26.22
N LYS A 55 -13.17 11.17 27.18
CA LYS A 55 -12.92 11.49 28.60
C LYS A 55 -11.43 11.60 28.96
N LYS A 56 -10.53 11.23 28.04
CA LYS A 56 -9.08 11.21 28.24
C LYS A 56 -8.37 12.39 27.58
N VAL A 57 -8.84 12.80 26.40
CA VAL A 57 -8.19 13.86 25.62
C VAL A 57 -8.86 15.21 25.84
N ARG A 58 -8.16 16.30 25.49
CA ARG A 58 -8.73 17.65 25.52
C ARG A 58 -9.92 17.73 24.56
N LYS A 59 -10.95 18.50 24.92
CA LYS A 59 -12.16 18.69 24.10
C LYS A 59 -11.85 19.06 22.63
N ALA A 60 -10.85 19.91 22.40
CA ALA A 60 -10.43 20.29 21.05
C ALA A 60 -9.88 19.11 20.23
N VAL A 61 -9.10 18.21 20.86
CA VAL A 61 -8.61 16.98 20.22
C VAL A 61 -9.78 16.06 19.89
N TRP A 62 -10.70 15.87 20.83
CA TRP A 62 -11.90 15.06 20.63
C TRP A 62 -12.73 15.58 19.44
N SER A 63 -13.09 16.86 19.42
CA SER A 63 -13.84 17.44 18.30
C SER A 63 -13.11 17.33 16.96
N LEU A 64 -11.77 17.48 16.93
CA LEU A 64 -10.99 17.29 15.70
C LEU A 64 -10.87 15.81 15.29
N SER A 65 -11.04 14.87 16.22
CA SER A 65 -11.04 13.43 15.93
C SER A 65 -12.29 12.98 15.19
N GLU A 66 -13.35 13.77 15.22
CA GLU A 66 -14.55 13.54 14.42
C GLU A 66 -14.34 13.86 12.94
N ASN A 67 -13.25 14.54 12.57
CA ASN A 67 -12.86 14.72 11.16
C ASN A 67 -12.23 13.45 10.61
N SER A 68 -12.49 13.15 9.34
CA SER A 68 -12.07 11.91 8.66
C SER A 68 -10.69 11.97 7.99
N ALA A 69 -9.77 12.82 8.46
CA ALA A 69 -8.47 13.02 7.83
C ALA A 69 -7.66 11.71 7.73
N GLY A 70 -7.19 11.38 6.52
CA GLY A 70 -6.42 10.15 6.26
C GLY A 70 -7.25 8.86 6.22
N LEU A 71 -8.55 8.91 6.55
CA LEU A 71 -9.44 7.77 6.35
C LEU A 71 -9.72 7.57 4.86
N ALA A 72 -9.96 6.31 4.49
CA ALA A 72 -10.30 5.95 3.12
C ALA A 72 -11.32 4.80 3.09
N ILE A 73 -11.98 4.64 1.95
CA ILE A 73 -12.83 3.49 1.63
C ILE A 73 -12.28 2.84 0.38
N HIS A 74 -12.03 1.54 0.44
CA HIS A 74 -11.53 0.75 -0.67
C HIS A 74 -12.65 -0.14 -1.22
N PHE A 75 -12.77 -0.27 -2.55
CA PHE A 75 -13.78 -1.11 -3.18
C PHE A 75 -13.39 -1.52 -4.60
N TYR A 76 -13.95 -2.63 -5.08
CA TYR A 76 -13.88 -3.04 -6.49
C TYR A 76 -15.18 -2.66 -7.19
N THR A 77 -15.08 -2.15 -8.42
CA THR A 77 -16.24 -2.03 -9.32
C THR A 77 -15.82 -1.97 -10.77
N ASN A 78 -16.70 -2.44 -11.67
CA ASN A 78 -16.60 -2.26 -13.12
C ASN A 78 -17.49 -1.15 -13.66
N ALA A 79 -18.09 -0.34 -12.79
CA ALA A 79 -18.96 0.74 -13.19
C ALA A 79 -18.25 1.79 -14.05
N ALA A 80 -18.85 2.18 -15.17
CA ALA A 80 -18.42 3.32 -15.98
C ALA A 80 -18.81 4.67 -15.33
N LYS A 81 -19.66 4.65 -14.31
CA LYS A 81 -20.09 5.79 -13.52
C LYS A 81 -20.06 5.44 -12.04
N ILE A 82 -19.38 6.24 -11.23
CA ILE A 82 -19.41 6.15 -9.76
C ILE A 82 -19.94 7.47 -9.23
N GLU A 83 -20.91 7.40 -8.33
CA GLU A 83 -21.46 8.56 -7.62
C GLU A 83 -21.13 8.44 -6.13
N VAL A 84 -20.90 9.56 -5.47
CA VAL A 84 -20.73 9.60 -4.02
C VAL A 84 -21.61 10.71 -3.49
N ARG A 85 -22.38 10.43 -2.44
CA ARG A 85 -23.18 11.44 -1.74
C ARG A 85 -23.03 11.28 -0.23
N TYR A 86 -22.95 12.41 0.47
CA TYR A 86 -22.71 12.41 1.91
C TYR A 86 -23.10 13.74 2.56
N GLY A 87 -23.34 13.69 3.87
CA GLY A 87 -23.56 14.88 4.70
C GLY A 87 -22.33 15.18 5.55
N VAL A 88 -22.07 16.47 5.78
CA VAL A 88 -21.00 16.94 6.67
C VAL A 88 -21.54 17.79 7.83
N ALA A 89 -20.75 17.95 8.90
CA ALA A 89 -21.17 18.67 10.11
C ALA A 89 -20.86 20.16 10.10
N GLY A 90 -19.67 20.56 9.66
CA GLY A 90 -19.20 21.94 9.64
C GLY A 90 -19.32 22.61 8.26
N SER A 91 -18.92 23.89 8.20
CA SER A 91 -18.88 24.66 6.94
C SER A 91 -17.97 24.01 5.89
N HIS A 92 -18.28 24.20 4.61
CA HIS A 92 -17.58 23.48 3.54
C HIS A 92 -16.11 23.86 3.36
N ALA A 93 -15.73 25.13 3.59
CA ALA A 93 -14.37 25.65 3.37
C ALA A 93 -13.79 26.36 4.61
N MET A 94 -12.51 26.73 4.55
CA MET A 94 -11.84 27.66 5.46
C MET A 94 -11.24 28.81 4.64
N PRO A 95 -10.91 29.97 5.24
CA PRO A 95 -10.35 31.11 4.48
C PRO A 95 -9.11 30.79 3.63
N HIS A 96 -8.33 29.80 4.06
CA HIS A 96 -7.06 29.39 3.48
C HIS A 96 -7.09 27.93 2.95
N MET A 97 -8.25 27.26 2.97
CA MET A 97 -8.40 25.88 2.49
C MET A 97 -9.71 25.70 1.69
N PRO A 98 -9.64 25.21 0.45
CA PRO A 98 -10.82 25.09 -0.41
C PRO A 98 -11.81 24.04 0.10
N ALA A 99 -13.06 24.13 -0.35
CA ALA A 99 -14.12 23.18 0.02
C ALA A 99 -13.76 21.73 -0.34
N THR A 100 -13.11 21.53 -1.48
CA THR A 100 -12.60 20.25 -1.96
C THR A 100 -11.57 19.61 -1.02
N GLY A 101 -10.75 20.41 -0.33
CA GLY A 101 -9.78 19.91 0.65
C GLY A 101 -10.42 19.65 2.01
N LYS A 102 -11.16 20.64 2.52
CA LYS A 102 -11.74 20.57 3.87
C LYS A 102 -12.84 19.52 3.98
N SER A 103 -13.77 19.53 3.01
CA SER A 103 -15.03 18.77 3.06
C SER A 103 -15.23 17.84 1.87
N GLY A 104 -14.32 17.83 0.89
CA GLY A 104 -14.42 17.01 -0.31
C GLY A 104 -13.96 15.57 -0.12
N VAL A 105 -14.20 14.75 -1.14
CA VAL A 105 -13.61 13.41 -1.30
C VAL A 105 -12.71 13.38 -2.52
N ASP A 106 -11.85 12.38 -2.61
CA ASP A 106 -10.90 12.24 -3.70
C ASP A 106 -10.76 10.78 -4.12
N LEU A 107 -11.07 10.48 -5.38
CA LEU A 107 -11.15 9.10 -5.88
C LEU A 107 -9.93 8.77 -6.72
N TYR A 108 -9.32 7.63 -6.42
CA TYR A 108 -8.25 7.05 -7.21
C TYR A 108 -8.61 5.62 -7.60
N ALA A 109 -8.30 5.24 -8.84
CA ALA A 109 -8.29 3.86 -9.29
C ALA A 109 -6.86 3.31 -9.28
N MET A 110 -6.73 2.01 -9.06
CA MET A 110 -5.52 1.24 -9.30
C MET A 110 -5.82 0.23 -10.41
N ASP A 111 -5.11 0.36 -11.53
CA ASP A 111 -5.34 -0.53 -12.66
C ASP A 111 -4.76 -1.94 -12.44
N SER A 112 -5.01 -2.84 -13.38
CA SER A 112 -4.56 -4.24 -13.27
C SER A 112 -3.03 -4.41 -13.19
N ASP A 113 -2.24 -3.40 -13.54
CA ASP A 113 -0.77 -3.38 -13.38
C ASP A 113 -0.33 -2.63 -12.12
N GLY A 114 -1.27 -2.27 -11.24
CA GLY A 114 -1.04 -1.56 -9.98
C GLY A 114 -0.74 -0.07 -10.15
N LYS A 115 -0.97 0.50 -11.34
CA LYS A 115 -0.74 1.93 -11.58
C LYS A 115 -1.91 2.75 -11.05
N TRP A 116 -1.59 3.72 -10.19
CA TRP A 116 -2.52 4.73 -9.71
C TRP A 116 -3.03 5.65 -10.82
N ARG A 117 -4.34 5.90 -10.82
CA ARG A 117 -5.04 6.80 -11.76
C ARG A 117 -5.98 7.68 -10.95
N VAL A 118 -5.84 8.99 -11.10
CA VAL A 118 -6.78 9.93 -10.48
C VAL A 118 -8.11 9.90 -11.22
N ALA A 119 -9.22 9.87 -10.47
CA ALA A 119 -10.57 10.06 -10.98
C ALA A 119 -11.10 11.38 -10.40
N THR A 120 -11.18 12.41 -11.24
CA THR A 120 -11.72 13.72 -10.88
C THR A 120 -12.71 14.15 -11.94
N ASP A 121 -13.83 14.73 -11.52
CA ASP A 121 -14.96 15.06 -12.38
C ASP A 121 -15.87 16.05 -11.62
N ASN A 122 -17.17 16.05 -11.90
CA ASN A 122 -18.15 16.97 -11.35
C ASN A 122 -18.39 16.77 -9.84
N PHE A 123 -18.53 17.88 -9.12
CA PHE A 123 -18.88 17.89 -7.69
C PHE A 123 -19.78 19.08 -7.35
N ASN A 124 -20.54 18.95 -6.25
CA ASN A 124 -21.42 20.00 -5.73
C ASN A 124 -21.38 20.02 -4.20
N PHE A 125 -21.33 21.23 -3.62
CA PHE A 125 -21.33 21.46 -2.17
C PHE A 125 -22.65 22.15 -1.77
N GLY A 126 -23.65 21.35 -1.41
CA GLY A 126 -24.86 21.80 -0.72
C GLY A 126 -25.07 21.00 0.57
N ASP A 127 -26.32 20.99 1.08
CA ASP A 127 -26.69 20.21 2.28
C ASP A 127 -26.27 18.73 2.17
N THR A 128 -26.38 18.19 0.96
CA THR A 128 -25.72 16.96 0.54
C THR A 128 -24.57 17.32 -0.39
N VAL A 129 -23.36 16.91 0.00
CA VAL A 129 -22.19 16.99 -0.88
C VAL A 129 -22.25 15.81 -1.84
N SER A 130 -22.00 16.04 -3.12
CA SER A 130 -22.06 15.00 -4.15
C SER A 130 -20.91 15.08 -5.14
N TYR A 131 -20.42 13.93 -5.57
CA TYR A 131 -19.41 13.75 -6.62
C TYR A 131 -19.95 12.75 -7.64
N ALA A 132 -19.70 12.98 -8.93
CA ALA A 132 -20.05 12.06 -10.01
C ALA A 132 -18.86 11.89 -10.95
N PHE A 133 -18.30 10.69 -10.98
CA PHE A 133 -17.19 10.28 -11.83
C PHE A 133 -17.72 9.49 -13.01
N ASN A 134 -17.66 10.07 -14.21
CA ASN A 134 -18.30 9.53 -15.40
C ASN A 134 -17.28 9.00 -16.41
N ASN A 135 -17.73 8.18 -17.36
CA ASN A 135 -16.93 7.65 -18.46
C ASN A 135 -15.64 6.96 -17.99
N LEU A 136 -15.70 6.26 -16.86
CA LEU A 136 -14.57 5.51 -16.32
C LEU A 136 -14.19 4.36 -17.27
N SER A 137 -12.90 4.22 -17.51
CA SER A 137 -12.37 3.19 -18.40
C SER A 137 -12.48 1.80 -17.80
N GLN A 138 -12.41 0.78 -18.65
CA GLN A 138 -12.35 -0.62 -18.25
C GLN A 138 -10.91 -1.12 -18.20
N SER A 139 -10.69 -2.21 -17.47
CA SER A 139 -9.41 -2.91 -17.52
C SER A 139 -9.16 -3.47 -18.93
N ARG A 140 -7.90 -3.44 -19.36
CA ARG A 140 -7.46 -4.09 -20.61
C ARG A 140 -7.35 -5.61 -20.48
N TYR A 141 -7.34 -6.14 -19.26
CA TYR A 141 -7.13 -7.56 -18.99
C TYR A 141 -8.45 -8.33 -18.82
N HIS A 142 -9.48 -7.67 -18.28
CA HIS A 142 -10.70 -8.33 -17.85
C HIS A 142 -11.86 -7.31 -17.66
N LYS A 143 -13.08 -7.78 -17.38
CA LYS A 143 -14.30 -6.95 -17.28
C LYS A 143 -14.75 -6.60 -15.86
N GLN A 144 -14.02 -7.07 -14.85
CA GLN A 144 -14.25 -6.82 -13.42
C GLN A 144 -13.70 -5.46 -12.92
N GLY A 145 -13.45 -4.51 -13.83
CA GLY A 145 -13.06 -3.14 -13.47
C GLY A 145 -11.76 -2.99 -12.69
N PHE A 146 -11.73 -2.06 -11.74
CA PHE A 146 -10.54 -1.67 -10.98
C PHE A 146 -10.75 -1.72 -9.46
N GLU A 147 -9.64 -1.70 -8.71
CA GLU A 147 -9.66 -1.28 -7.31
C GLU A 147 -9.79 0.24 -7.27
N TYR A 148 -10.68 0.74 -6.43
CA TYR A 148 -10.87 2.16 -6.16
C TYR A 148 -10.60 2.45 -4.70
N ARG A 149 -10.01 3.63 -4.44
CA ARG A 149 -9.77 4.17 -3.11
C ARG A 149 -10.30 5.59 -3.05
N LEU A 150 -11.28 5.79 -2.18
CA LEU A 150 -11.93 7.07 -1.91
C LEU A 150 -11.35 7.65 -0.62
N PHE A 151 -10.52 8.69 -0.73
CA PHE A 151 -10.00 9.43 0.42
C PHE A 151 -11.05 10.40 0.95
N LEU A 152 -11.21 10.44 2.28
CA LEU A 152 -12.28 11.17 2.96
C LEU A 152 -11.88 12.61 3.35
N PRO A 153 -12.84 13.49 3.70
CA PRO A 153 -12.58 14.88 4.08
C PRO A 153 -11.50 15.06 5.15
N LEU A 154 -10.66 16.10 5.00
CA LEU A 154 -9.52 16.36 5.89
C LEU A 154 -9.90 17.14 7.16
N TYR A 155 -10.91 18.02 7.08
CA TYR A 155 -11.22 19.00 8.14
C TYR A 155 -12.74 19.13 8.38
N ASN A 156 -13.49 18.07 8.12
CA ASN A 156 -14.92 18.01 8.40
C ASN A 156 -15.36 16.60 8.81
N SER A 157 -16.42 16.51 9.60
CA SER A 157 -17.01 15.25 10.05
C SER A 157 -18.05 14.75 9.05
N VAL A 158 -17.90 13.50 8.61
CA VAL A 158 -18.88 12.82 7.75
C VAL A 158 -20.00 12.26 8.63
N LYS A 159 -21.24 12.68 8.37
CA LYS A 159 -22.44 12.23 9.12
C LYS A 159 -22.98 10.90 8.60
N TRP A 160 -22.97 10.75 7.28
CA TRP A 160 -23.42 9.58 6.52
C TRP A 160 -22.79 9.65 5.14
N MET A 161 -22.59 8.53 4.46
CA MET A 161 -22.08 8.48 3.08
C MET A 161 -22.62 7.27 2.34
N GLU A 162 -22.86 7.42 1.05
CA GLU A 162 -23.20 6.34 0.14
C GLU A 162 -22.41 6.46 -1.16
N ILE A 163 -22.03 5.30 -1.71
CA ILE A 163 -21.37 5.18 -3.02
C ILE A 163 -22.37 4.51 -3.98
N GLY A 164 -22.67 5.20 -5.07
CA GLY A 164 -23.62 4.79 -6.09
C GLY A 164 -22.93 4.22 -7.32
N VAL A 165 -23.40 3.10 -7.82
CA VAL A 165 -23.05 2.54 -9.14
C VAL A 165 -24.31 2.13 -9.89
N PRO A 166 -24.31 1.99 -11.22
CA PRO A 166 -25.42 1.36 -11.94
C PRO A 166 -25.70 -0.04 -11.38
N ASP A 167 -26.96 -0.42 -11.23
CA ASP A 167 -27.42 -1.76 -10.79
C ASP A 167 -26.88 -2.91 -11.64
N SER A 168 -26.51 -2.64 -12.89
CA SER A 168 -25.85 -3.58 -13.78
C SER A 168 -24.36 -3.80 -13.50
N ALA A 169 -23.75 -2.98 -12.65
CA ALA A 169 -22.32 -3.02 -12.33
C ALA A 169 -22.04 -3.87 -11.09
N GLU A 170 -20.88 -4.50 -11.06
CA GLU A 170 -20.37 -5.20 -9.89
C GLU A 170 -19.84 -4.19 -8.87
N PHE A 171 -20.09 -4.42 -7.58
CA PHE A 171 -19.55 -3.61 -6.49
C PHE A 171 -19.23 -4.49 -5.28
N LYS A 172 -18.04 -4.30 -4.69
CA LYS A 172 -17.63 -5.00 -3.46
C LYS A 172 -16.70 -4.11 -2.65
N PHE A 173 -17.06 -3.83 -1.39
CA PHE A 173 -16.12 -3.19 -0.47
C PHE A 173 -14.93 -4.10 -0.14
N ILE A 174 -13.77 -3.49 0.07
CA ILE A 174 -12.56 -4.17 0.52
C ILE A 174 -12.46 -3.95 2.04
N PRO A 175 -12.44 -5.03 2.86
CA PRO A 175 -12.24 -4.93 4.30
C PRO A 175 -10.94 -4.24 4.67
N VAL A 176 -10.83 -3.80 5.93
CA VAL A 176 -9.59 -3.19 6.42
C VAL A 176 -8.38 -4.08 6.21
N LEU A 177 -7.30 -3.47 5.72
CA LEU A 177 -6.01 -4.12 5.60
C LEU A 177 -5.52 -4.53 6.99
N ARG A 178 -4.98 -5.76 7.09
CA ARG A 178 -4.41 -6.29 8.34
C ARG A 178 -2.96 -5.91 8.55
N GLU A 179 -2.34 -5.32 7.54
CA GLU A 179 -0.95 -4.86 7.57
C GLU A 179 -0.77 -3.78 8.65
N LYS A 180 0.33 -3.88 9.40
CA LYS A 180 0.65 -2.94 10.48
C LYS A 180 0.81 -1.54 9.89
N PRO A 181 0.10 -0.51 10.37
CA PRO A 181 0.15 0.82 9.76
C PRO A 181 1.42 1.59 10.11
N ILE A 182 1.73 2.59 9.29
CA ILE A 182 2.51 3.75 9.72
C ILE A 182 1.59 4.67 10.52
N VAL A 183 1.91 4.95 11.77
CA VAL A 183 1.11 5.82 12.64
C VAL A 183 1.75 7.21 12.68
N VAL A 184 1.06 8.20 12.13
CA VAL A 184 1.50 9.59 12.12
C VAL A 184 0.76 10.37 13.19
N TYR A 185 1.48 10.84 14.21
CA TYR A 185 1.00 11.84 15.14
C TYR A 185 1.54 13.22 14.75
N GLY A 186 0.65 14.22 14.72
CA GLY A 186 1.11 15.55 14.35
C GLY A 186 0.10 16.67 14.44
N THR A 187 0.36 17.71 13.65
CA THR A 187 -0.29 19.02 13.75
C THR A 187 -1.32 19.27 12.64
N SER A 188 -1.68 20.53 12.40
CA SER A 188 -2.52 20.93 11.26
C SER A 188 -1.93 20.51 9.91
N ILE A 189 -0.60 20.48 9.79
CA ILE A 189 0.10 20.08 8.56
C ILE A 189 -0.22 18.62 8.21
N ALA A 190 0.02 17.71 9.15
CA ALA A 190 -0.27 16.29 8.98
C ALA A 190 -1.77 15.98 8.85
N GLN A 191 -2.64 16.77 9.50
CA GLN A 191 -4.09 16.65 9.29
C GLN A 191 -4.48 17.02 7.83
N GLY A 192 -3.65 17.79 7.13
CA GLY A 192 -3.79 18.10 5.71
C GLY A 192 -4.05 19.59 5.41
N GLY A 193 -3.78 20.49 6.36
CA GLY A 193 -3.84 21.94 6.11
C GLY A 193 -2.62 22.36 5.27
N CYS A 194 -2.74 22.85 4.03
CA CYS A 194 -3.94 23.19 3.25
C CYS A 194 -3.96 22.52 1.87
N ALA A 195 -3.92 21.19 1.86
CA ALA A 195 -4.07 20.39 0.65
C ALA A 195 -5.38 20.73 -0.08
N SER A 196 -5.30 20.81 -1.42
CA SER A 196 -6.44 21.21 -2.26
C SER A 196 -7.59 20.20 -2.29
N ARG A 197 -7.29 18.93 -2.01
CA ARG A 197 -8.21 17.78 -1.96
C ARG A 197 -7.58 16.66 -1.09
N PRO A 198 -8.38 15.74 -0.51
CA PRO A 198 -7.88 14.70 0.40
C PRO A 198 -6.67 13.91 -0.07
N GLY A 199 -6.60 13.51 -1.35
CA GLY A 199 -5.48 12.76 -1.88
C GLY A 199 -4.17 13.56 -1.96
N MET A 200 -4.21 14.88 -1.79
CA MET A 200 -3.03 15.74 -1.75
C MET A 200 -2.50 15.99 -0.34
N ALA A 201 -3.17 15.52 0.72
CA ALA A 201 -2.55 15.50 2.04
C ALA A 201 -1.30 14.61 2.00
N TRP A 202 -0.17 15.06 2.57
CA TRP A 202 1.11 14.35 2.41
C TRP A 202 1.06 12.91 2.93
N THR A 203 0.27 12.64 3.98
CA THR A 203 0.03 11.29 4.52
C THR A 203 -0.67 10.37 3.52
N ASN A 204 -1.61 10.91 2.73
CA ASN A 204 -2.29 10.18 1.65
C ASN A 204 -1.39 10.01 0.41
N ILE A 205 -0.56 11.01 0.08
CA ILE A 205 0.46 10.86 -0.97
C ILE A 205 1.45 9.75 -0.59
N LEU A 206 1.93 9.75 0.66
CA LEU A 206 2.82 8.72 1.20
C LEU A 206 2.19 7.33 1.14
N SER A 207 0.94 7.20 1.60
CA SER A 207 0.20 5.92 1.51
C SER A 207 0.15 5.37 0.09
N ARG A 208 -0.08 6.22 -0.92
CA ARG A 208 -0.07 5.77 -2.33
C ARG A 208 1.32 5.39 -2.84
N LYS A 209 2.36 6.14 -2.46
CA LYS A 209 3.75 5.86 -2.86
C LYS A 209 4.26 4.52 -2.32
N LEU A 210 3.84 4.18 -1.10
CA LEU A 210 4.20 2.93 -0.45
C LEU A 210 3.19 1.79 -0.70
N ASP A 211 1.99 2.09 -1.23
CA ASP A 211 0.81 1.22 -1.20
C ASP A 211 0.53 0.63 0.20
N TYR A 212 0.70 1.47 1.23
CA TYR A 212 0.81 1.06 2.63
C TYR A 212 -0.23 1.79 3.50
N PRO A 213 -0.80 1.15 4.55
CA PRO A 213 -1.73 1.81 5.47
C PRO A 213 -1.04 2.92 6.28
N VAL A 214 -1.64 4.11 6.31
CA VAL A 214 -1.15 5.27 7.07
C VAL A 214 -2.28 5.79 7.96
N VAL A 215 -2.13 5.62 9.28
CA VAL A 215 -3.07 6.13 10.28
C VAL A 215 -2.69 7.57 10.61
N ASN A 216 -3.60 8.51 10.35
CA ASN A 216 -3.38 9.94 10.56
C ASN A 216 -4.02 10.43 11.86
N LEU A 217 -3.23 10.50 12.93
CA LEU A 217 -3.61 11.04 14.25
C LEU A 217 -3.07 12.45 14.44
N ALA A 218 -3.34 13.32 13.47
CA ALA A 218 -2.94 14.71 13.53
C ALA A 218 -4.14 15.64 13.82
N PHE A 219 -3.91 16.64 14.68
CA PHE A 219 -4.95 17.53 15.18
C PHE A 219 -4.49 18.98 15.12
N SER A 220 -5.15 19.77 14.28
CA SER A 220 -4.86 21.18 14.02
C SER A 220 -4.77 21.99 15.31
N GLY A 221 -3.59 22.58 15.55
CA GLY A 221 -3.31 23.40 16.74
C GLY A 221 -3.28 22.63 18.06
N ASN A 222 -3.34 21.30 18.01
CA ASN A 222 -3.61 20.45 19.17
C ASN A 222 -2.75 19.17 19.21
N GLY A 223 -1.60 19.17 18.52
CA GLY A 223 -0.65 18.05 18.55
C GLY A 223 0.63 18.23 19.38
N PRO A 224 0.64 18.73 20.64
CA PRO A 224 1.88 18.95 21.39
C PRO A 224 2.38 17.72 22.19
N LEU A 225 2.10 16.50 21.72
CA LEU A 225 2.59 15.22 22.26
C LEU A 225 2.27 15.01 23.75
N GLU A 226 1.01 15.26 24.15
CA GLU A 226 0.58 15.04 25.52
C GLU A 226 0.57 13.56 25.91
N LYS A 227 0.82 13.32 27.21
CA LYS A 227 0.89 11.99 27.81
C LYS A 227 -0.34 11.14 27.48
N GLU A 228 -1.53 11.71 27.65
CA GLU A 228 -2.81 11.04 27.46
C GLU A 228 -3.00 10.57 26.02
N PHE A 229 -2.43 11.29 25.06
CA PHE A 229 -2.51 10.94 23.65
C PHE A 229 -1.44 9.92 23.25
N VAL A 230 -0.21 10.06 23.76
CA VAL A 230 0.84 9.04 23.60
C VAL A 230 0.37 7.69 24.14
N ASP A 231 -0.30 7.67 25.29
CA ASP A 231 -0.84 6.45 25.88
C ASP A 231 -1.91 5.78 24.98
N LEU A 232 -2.62 6.55 24.15
CA LEU A 232 -3.52 6.01 23.13
C LEU A 232 -2.73 5.46 21.94
N ILE A 233 -1.72 6.18 21.44
CA ILE A 233 -0.87 5.72 20.33
C ILE A 233 -0.20 4.38 20.65
N ASP A 234 0.24 4.17 21.90
CA ASP A 234 0.85 2.93 22.41
C ASP A 234 -0.05 1.68 22.31
N GLU A 235 -1.34 1.86 22.05
CA GLU A 235 -2.28 0.75 21.87
C GLU A 235 -2.24 0.18 20.44
N ILE A 236 -1.74 0.93 19.46
CA ILE A 236 -1.74 0.56 18.04
C ILE A 236 -0.45 -0.18 17.69
N ASP A 237 -0.51 -1.42 17.19
CA ASP A 237 0.67 -2.14 16.70
C ASP A 237 1.08 -1.62 15.31
N ALA A 238 2.13 -0.79 15.26
CA ALA A 238 2.57 -0.07 14.07
C ALA A 238 3.83 -0.68 13.44
N SER A 239 4.01 -0.48 12.12
CA SER A 239 5.30 -0.73 11.45
C SER A 239 6.28 0.43 11.66
N LEU A 240 5.77 1.64 11.90
CA LEU A 240 6.54 2.85 12.21
C LEU A 240 5.65 3.84 12.95
N TYR A 241 6.18 4.48 13.99
CA TYR A 241 5.59 5.66 14.60
C TYR A 241 6.30 6.93 14.12
N VAL A 242 5.54 7.97 13.79
CA VAL A 242 6.07 9.26 13.35
C VAL A 242 5.56 10.37 14.27
N PHE A 243 6.49 11.12 14.87
CA PHE A 243 6.22 12.30 15.69
C PHE A 243 6.55 13.57 14.91
N ASP A 244 5.53 14.12 14.24
CA ASP A 244 5.57 15.36 13.45
C ASP A 244 4.73 16.45 14.13
N CYS A 245 5.18 16.83 15.34
CA CYS A 245 4.36 17.55 16.32
C CYS A 245 4.88 18.94 16.73
N LEU A 246 6.13 19.29 16.35
CA LEU A 246 6.78 20.52 16.82
C LEU A 246 5.99 21.81 16.51
N PRO A 247 5.31 21.99 15.36
CA PRO A 247 4.57 23.23 15.08
C PRO A 247 3.49 23.60 16.10
N ASN A 248 3.06 22.69 16.97
CA ASN A 248 2.08 22.99 18.03
C ASN A 248 2.70 23.12 19.42
N MET A 249 4.04 23.15 19.52
CA MET A 249 4.77 23.29 20.78
C MET A 249 5.40 24.67 20.99
N GLY A 250 5.10 25.65 20.11
CA GLY A 250 5.74 26.97 20.13
C GLY A 250 5.62 27.74 21.45
N SER A 251 4.52 27.51 22.20
CA SER A 251 4.29 28.12 23.51
C SER A 251 4.94 27.39 24.69
N LEU A 252 5.53 26.20 24.47
CA LEU A 252 6.16 25.40 25.51
C LEU A 252 7.63 25.80 25.69
N SER A 253 8.17 25.66 26.90
CA SER A 253 9.61 25.78 27.13
C SER A 253 10.38 24.66 26.43
N SER A 254 11.68 24.86 26.16
CA SER A 254 12.51 23.82 25.55
C SER A 254 12.58 22.55 26.43
N GLU A 255 12.59 22.71 27.76
CA GLU A 255 12.54 21.60 28.71
C GLU A 255 11.28 20.75 28.55
N GLU A 256 10.11 21.40 28.41
CA GLU A 256 8.85 20.67 28.24
C GLU A 256 8.78 19.98 26.87
N VAL A 257 9.31 20.59 25.80
CA VAL A 257 9.45 19.92 24.48
C VAL A 257 10.30 18.66 24.63
N ILE A 258 11.48 18.76 25.26
CA ILE A 258 12.37 17.61 25.50
C ILE A 258 11.66 16.53 26.29
N LYS A 259 11.05 16.90 27.41
CA LYS A 259 10.36 15.98 28.32
C LYS A 259 9.25 15.20 27.61
N ARG A 260 8.42 15.87 26.79
CA ARG A 260 7.33 15.20 26.05
C ARG A 260 7.85 14.26 24.98
N THR A 261 8.86 14.68 24.20
CA THR A 261 9.48 13.83 23.18
C THR A 261 10.13 12.60 23.81
N VAL A 262 10.89 12.77 24.90
CA VAL A 262 11.50 11.67 25.65
C VAL A 262 10.43 10.73 26.23
N TYR A 263 9.35 11.28 26.81
CA TYR A 263 8.23 10.47 27.29
C TYR A 263 7.60 9.66 26.16
N GLY A 264 7.29 10.30 25.03
CA GLY A 264 6.70 9.66 23.86
C GLY A 264 7.48 8.44 23.39
N VAL A 265 8.80 8.60 23.23
CA VAL A 265 9.69 7.52 22.81
C VAL A 265 9.79 6.42 23.86
N LYS A 266 10.04 6.78 25.13
CA LYS A 266 10.18 5.79 26.22
C LYS A 266 8.90 4.99 26.41
N LYS A 267 7.75 5.66 26.36
CA LYS A 267 6.45 5.02 26.54
C LYS A 267 6.20 3.97 25.46
N LEU A 268 6.43 4.29 24.19
CA LEU A 268 6.32 3.30 23.10
C LEU A 268 7.33 2.16 23.25
N ARG A 269 8.55 2.45 23.70
CA ARG A 269 9.60 1.43 23.93
C ARG A 269 9.32 0.47 25.09
N GLU A 270 8.33 0.77 25.95
CA GLU A 270 7.87 -0.19 26.97
C GLU A 270 7.27 -1.45 26.34
N LYS A 271 6.70 -1.34 25.13
CA LYS A 271 5.93 -2.40 24.47
C LYS A 271 6.35 -2.69 23.04
N HIS A 272 6.92 -1.72 22.32
CA HIS A 272 7.12 -1.79 20.88
C HIS A 272 8.59 -1.66 20.46
N ASP A 273 9.03 -2.61 19.64
CA ASP A 273 10.33 -2.58 18.95
C ASP A 273 10.30 -1.79 17.63
N ALA A 274 9.09 -1.45 17.16
CA ALA A 274 8.89 -0.75 15.90
C ALA A 274 9.69 0.58 15.85
N PRO A 275 10.25 0.95 14.69
CA PRO A 275 10.93 2.22 14.51
C PRO A 275 10.09 3.43 14.98
N ILE A 276 10.77 4.45 15.50
CA ILE A 276 10.16 5.74 15.83
C ILE A 276 10.93 6.84 15.09
N LEU A 277 10.22 7.64 14.30
CA LEU A 277 10.75 8.77 13.57
C LEU A 277 10.33 10.07 14.24
N ILE A 278 11.31 10.83 14.72
CA ILE A 278 11.13 12.19 15.25
C ILE A 278 11.39 13.17 14.10
N VAL A 279 10.59 14.23 13.97
CA VAL A 279 10.68 15.17 12.84
C VAL A 279 10.89 16.61 13.30
N ASP A 280 11.83 17.29 12.65
CA ASP A 280 12.05 18.73 12.82
C ASP A 280 10.88 19.58 12.29
N HIS A 281 10.71 20.75 12.87
CA HIS A 281 9.88 21.83 12.38
C HIS A 281 10.44 22.36 11.04
N ILE A 282 9.58 22.47 10.02
CA ILE A 282 9.97 22.95 8.67
C ILE A 282 10.41 24.41 8.59
N GLY A 283 10.17 25.19 9.65
CA GLY A 283 10.40 26.62 9.71
C GLY A 283 9.27 27.42 9.07
N TYR A 284 8.99 28.59 9.62
CA TYR A 284 7.97 29.50 9.09
C TYR A 284 8.46 30.16 7.81
N ARG A 285 7.59 30.40 6.82
CA ARG A 285 7.97 31.03 5.55
C ARG A 285 8.29 32.51 5.65
N ASN A 286 7.88 33.17 6.73
CA ASN A 286 8.15 34.58 6.98
C ASN A 286 9.33 34.80 7.94
N ASP A 287 10.15 33.77 8.21
CA ASP A 287 11.21 33.79 9.21
C ASP A 287 12.39 34.72 8.86
N GLU A 288 12.62 35.03 7.58
CA GLU A 288 13.57 36.04 7.15
C GLU A 288 13.18 37.46 7.58
N LEU A 289 11.87 37.73 7.70
CA LEU A 289 11.31 39.04 8.07
C LEU A 289 10.70 39.06 9.48
N ASN A 290 10.62 37.91 10.15
CA ASN A 290 10.04 37.75 11.47
C ASN A 290 11.00 36.94 12.35
N GLU A 291 11.85 37.65 13.08
CA GLU A 291 12.86 37.07 13.96
C GLU A 291 12.24 36.15 15.03
N LEU A 292 11.12 36.54 15.63
CA LEU A 292 10.44 35.71 16.62
C LEU A 292 9.99 34.35 16.04
N SER A 293 9.52 34.34 14.79
CA SER A 293 9.12 33.10 14.11
C SER A 293 10.32 32.20 13.85
N ARG A 294 11.45 32.80 13.41
CA ARG A 294 12.73 32.10 13.23
C ARG A 294 13.21 31.47 14.54
N GLU A 295 13.36 32.29 15.58
CA GLU A 295 13.81 31.86 16.91
C GLU A 295 12.92 30.77 17.51
N THR A 296 11.59 30.89 17.32
CA THR A 296 10.63 29.89 17.83
C THR A 296 10.84 28.54 17.15
N ALA A 297 10.94 28.51 15.82
CA ALA A 297 11.17 27.27 15.07
C ALA A 297 12.53 26.64 15.40
N ASP A 298 13.59 27.45 15.44
CA ASP A 298 14.95 26.98 15.72
C ASP A 298 15.07 26.43 17.14
N ARG A 299 14.50 27.12 18.13
CA ARG A 299 14.44 26.64 19.52
C ARG A 299 13.78 25.28 19.64
N MET A 300 12.66 25.05 18.94
CA MET A 300 11.97 23.76 18.96
C MET A 300 12.81 22.66 18.29
N ASN A 301 13.48 22.97 17.18
CA ASN A 301 14.37 22.02 16.51
C ASN A 301 15.57 21.66 17.40
N VAL A 302 16.18 22.64 18.08
CA VAL A 302 17.26 22.40 19.05
C VAL A 302 16.78 21.51 20.19
N ALA A 303 15.61 21.81 20.78
CA ALA A 303 15.04 21.00 21.86
C ALA A 303 14.73 19.56 21.41
N SER A 304 14.20 19.38 20.20
CA SER A 304 13.93 18.05 19.64
C SER A 304 15.21 17.24 19.39
N ARG A 305 16.29 17.90 18.91
CA ARG A 305 17.61 17.28 18.75
C ARG A 305 18.19 16.86 20.09
N GLN A 306 18.12 17.73 21.10
CA GLN A 306 18.55 17.39 22.46
C GLN A 306 17.79 16.19 23.03
N ALA A 307 16.47 16.10 22.78
CA ALA A 307 15.68 14.94 23.16
C ALA A 307 16.17 13.67 22.46
N PHE A 308 16.35 13.71 21.13
CA PHE A 308 16.86 12.60 20.34
C PHE A 308 18.25 12.14 20.82
N ASP A 309 19.20 13.07 20.96
CA ASP A 309 20.57 12.79 21.40
C ASP A 309 20.58 12.16 22.78
N SER A 310 19.78 12.67 23.73
CA SER A 310 19.67 12.09 25.07
C SER A 310 19.12 10.65 25.05
N LEU A 311 18.22 10.33 24.12
CA LEU A 311 17.69 8.98 23.97
C LEU A 311 18.74 8.03 23.37
N VAL A 312 19.53 8.52 22.41
CA VAL A 312 20.67 7.77 21.84
C VAL A 312 21.74 7.51 22.90
N GLU A 313 22.10 8.50 23.71
CA GLU A 313 23.05 8.36 24.83
C GLU A 313 22.57 7.35 25.88
N LEU A 314 21.25 7.28 26.12
CA LEU A 314 20.62 6.27 26.98
C LEU A 314 20.51 4.88 26.33
N GLY A 315 21.00 4.70 25.09
CA GLY A 315 21.01 3.43 24.38
C GLY A 315 19.68 3.03 23.76
N VAL A 316 18.74 3.97 23.58
CA VAL A 316 17.46 3.69 22.92
C VAL A 316 17.71 3.41 21.43
N LYS A 317 17.27 2.23 20.97
CA LYS A 317 17.47 1.75 19.59
C LYS A 317 16.28 2.05 18.69
N ASN A 318 16.49 1.91 17.38
CA ASN A 318 15.49 2.04 16.32
C ASN A 318 14.75 3.39 16.36
N ILE A 319 15.46 4.45 16.74
CA ILE A 319 14.96 5.83 16.65
C ILE A 319 15.67 6.53 15.51
N TYR A 320 14.94 7.38 14.80
CA TYR A 320 15.42 8.11 13.62
C TYR A 320 14.98 9.57 13.72
N HIS A 321 15.71 10.43 13.00
CA HIS A 321 15.41 11.86 12.94
C HIS A 321 15.32 12.31 11.48
N LEU A 322 14.20 12.92 11.10
CA LEU A 322 14.07 13.66 9.85
C LEU A 322 14.32 15.15 10.11
N HIS A 323 15.42 15.65 9.56
CA HIS A 323 15.84 17.04 9.73
C HIS A 323 15.14 18.01 8.77
N LYS A 324 14.98 19.28 9.18
CA LYS A 324 14.38 20.37 8.37
C LYS A 324 14.97 20.42 6.96
N ASP A 325 16.30 20.35 6.84
CA ASP A 325 17.02 20.47 5.57
C ASP A 325 16.80 19.27 4.65
N SER A 326 16.40 18.12 5.18
CA SER A 326 16.02 16.95 4.38
C SER A 326 14.61 17.07 3.79
N ILE A 327 13.73 17.83 4.45
CA ILE A 327 12.41 18.19 3.90
C ILE A 327 12.60 19.27 2.83
N ASN A 328 13.50 20.23 3.08
CA ASN A 328 13.85 21.29 2.12
C ASN A 328 12.61 22.01 1.56
N MET A 329 11.72 22.45 2.45
CA MET A 329 10.47 23.11 2.09
C MET A 329 10.74 24.37 1.25
N PRO A 330 10.18 24.50 0.03
CA PRO A 330 10.36 25.68 -0.81
C PRO A 330 9.75 26.94 -0.16
N ALA A 331 10.24 28.12 -0.57
CA ALA A 331 9.71 29.40 -0.12
C ALA A 331 8.20 29.53 -0.40
N ASP A 332 7.78 29.22 -1.63
CA ASP A 332 6.37 29.21 -2.07
C ASP A 332 5.62 27.91 -1.72
N GLY A 333 6.17 27.11 -0.80
CA GLY A 333 5.63 25.80 -0.44
C GLY A 333 4.38 25.85 0.43
N CYS A 334 4.03 27.00 0.99
CA CYS A 334 2.92 27.16 1.94
C CYS A 334 1.89 28.18 1.45
N VAL A 335 0.63 27.97 1.83
CA VAL A 335 -0.48 28.89 1.56
C VAL A 335 -0.42 30.12 2.48
N ASP A 336 -0.01 29.90 3.72
CA ASP A 336 0.33 30.94 4.68
C ASP A 336 1.78 30.74 5.14
N ASN A 337 2.15 31.23 6.33
CA ASN A 337 3.53 31.11 6.78
C ASN A 337 3.92 29.70 7.30
N ILE A 338 3.03 28.70 7.33
CA ILE A 338 3.37 27.38 7.86
C ILE A 338 2.65 26.19 7.19
N HIS A 339 1.44 26.39 6.65
CA HIS A 339 0.61 25.32 6.10
C HIS A 339 0.95 25.05 4.64
N PRO A 340 1.44 23.85 4.29
CA PRO A 340 1.83 23.54 2.92
C PRO A 340 0.67 23.63 1.93
N SER A 341 0.94 24.20 0.76
CA SER A 341 0.12 24.02 -0.45
C SER A 341 0.37 22.63 -1.03
N ASP A 342 -0.27 22.26 -2.14
CA ASP A 342 -0.01 20.97 -2.80
C ASP A 342 1.47 20.77 -3.18
N LEU A 343 2.18 21.85 -3.54
CA LEU A 343 3.63 21.82 -3.79
C LEU A 343 4.38 21.39 -2.53
N GLY A 344 4.10 22.04 -1.40
CA GLY A 344 4.74 21.71 -0.13
C GLY A 344 4.32 20.32 0.39
N MET A 345 3.06 19.91 0.21
CA MET A 345 2.59 18.58 0.58
C MET A 345 3.31 17.47 -0.20
N GLN A 346 3.58 17.69 -1.49
CA GLN A 346 4.38 16.77 -2.30
C GLN A 346 5.82 16.68 -1.78
N VAL A 347 6.45 17.82 -1.48
CA VAL A 347 7.80 17.89 -0.90
C VAL A 347 7.88 17.15 0.45
N TYR A 348 6.89 17.34 1.33
CA TYR A 348 6.74 16.54 2.54
C TYR A 348 6.70 15.05 2.23
N ALA A 349 5.78 14.63 1.36
CA ALA A 349 5.59 13.21 1.07
C ALA A 349 6.85 12.56 0.49
N ASP A 350 7.61 13.26 -0.35
CA ASP A 350 8.87 12.77 -0.93
C ASP A 350 9.98 12.62 0.11
N ALA A 351 10.12 13.58 1.02
CA ALA A 351 11.09 13.50 2.11
C ALA A 351 10.78 12.34 3.07
N TYR A 352 9.50 12.14 3.40
CA TYR A 352 9.05 11.06 4.27
C TYR A 352 9.18 9.70 3.57
N GLU A 353 8.79 9.57 2.29
CA GLU A 353 9.01 8.35 1.52
C GLU A 353 10.48 7.94 1.56
N LYS A 354 11.40 8.89 1.29
CA LYS A 354 12.83 8.62 1.24
C LYS A 354 13.36 8.04 2.56
N ILE A 355 13.03 8.66 3.70
CA ILE A 355 13.53 8.18 4.99
C ILE A 355 12.79 6.92 5.45
N ILE A 356 11.49 6.80 5.20
CA ILE A 356 10.69 5.65 5.61
C ILE A 356 11.11 4.39 4.85
N ARG A 357 11.37 4.49 3.54
CA ARG A 357 11.93 3.36 2.77
C ARG A 357 13.26 2.88 3.33
N LYS A 358 14.10 3.79 3.83
CA LYS A 358 15.35 3.42 4.51
C LYS A 358 15.07 2.73 5.85
N ILE A 359 14.15 3.27 6.66
CA ILE A 359 13.81 2.72 7.98
C ILE A 359 13.21 1.32 7.88
N LEU A 360 12.28 1.11 6.94
CA LEU A 360 11.55 -0.14 6.75
C LEU A 360 12.27 -1.14 5.82
N ASN A 361 13.49 -0.83 5.37
CA ASN A 361 14.24 -1.65 4.40
C ASN A 361 13.39 -1.98 3.15
N MET A 362 12.84 -0.93 2.54
CA MET A 362 12.03 -0.98 1.33
C MET A 362 12.63 -0.09 0.21
N PRO A 363 13.91 -0.28 -0.18
CA PRO A 363 14.52 0.51 -1.25
C PRO A 363 13.78 0.34 -2.59
N VAL A 364 13.94 1.29 -3.48
CA VAL A 364 13.43 1.19 -4.87
C VAL A 364 14.54 1.53 -5.84
N GLY A 365 14.62 0.79 -6.94
CA GLY A 365 15.58 1.04 -7.99
C GLY A 365 15.03 1.95 -9.11
N LYS A 366 15.85 2.09 -10.17
CA LYS A 366 15.57 3.01 -11.27
C LYS A 366 14.69 2.40 -12.36
N ILE A 367 14.78 1.09 -12.55
CA ILE A 367 14.09 0.31 -13.58
C ILE A 367 12.76 -0.26 -13.08
N SER A 368 11.91 -0.77 -13.97
CA SER A 368 10.56 -1.19 -13.60
C SER A 368 10.55 -2.41 -12.68
N THR A 369 11.44 -3.38 -12.92
CA THR A 369 11.56 -4.62 -12.14
C THR A 369 12.06 -4.42 -10.71
N THR A 370 12.58 -3.23 -10.39
CA THR A 370 13.10 -2.86 -9.05
C THR A 370 12.17 -1.90 -8.29
N ARG A 371 10.94 -1.71 -8.78
CA ARG A 371 9.93 -0.84 -8.18
C ARG A 371 8.72 -1.68 -7.74
N PRO A 372 8.47 -1.85 -6.43
CA PRO A 372 7.38 -2.68 -5.94
C PRO A 372 6.04 -2.16 -6.43
N VAL A 373 5.20 -3.05 -6.97
CA VAL A 373 3.86 -2.71 -7.43
C VAL A 373 2.91 -3.89 -7.25
N SER A 374 1.69 -3.64 -6.78
CA SER A 374 0.64 -4.65 -6.72
C SER A 374 0.05 -4.91 -8.11
N GLN A 375 -0.84 -5.90 -8.25
CA GLN A 375 -1.48 -6.21 -9.54
C GLN A 375 -2.87 -6.80 -9.35
N ARG A 376 -3.67 -6.76 -10.43
CA ARG A 376 -5.00 -7.37 -10.50
C ARG A 376 -5.31 -7.79 -11.94
N ARG A 377 -4.50 -8.68 -12.52
CA ARG A 377 -4.61 -9.12 -13.92
C ARG A 377 -5.60 -10.28 -14.11
N GLU A 378 -5.89 -11.05 -13.07
CA GLU A 378 -6.77 -12.23 -13.15
C GLU A 378 -7.79 -12.37 -11.98
N PRO A 379 -8.58 -11.32 -11.67
CA PRO A 379 -9.51 -11.36 -10.53
C PRO A 379 -10.61 -12.44 -10.61
N TYR A 380 -10.82 -13.06 -11.78
CA TYR A 380 -11.75 -14.18 -11.95
C TYR A 380 -11.23 -15.51 -11.40
N ILE A 381 -9.93 -15.63 -11.09
CA ILE A 381 -9.37 -16.79 -10.39
C ILE A 381 -9.36 -16.52 -8.88
N TYR A 382 -8.78 -15.38 -8.47
CA TYR A 382 -8.84 -14.86 -7.10
C TYR A 382 -8.47 -13.37 -7.09
N GLU A 383 -8.85 -12.67 -6.02
CA GLU A 383 -8.37 -11.31 -5.77
C GLU A 383 -6.93 -11.35 -5.20
N TRP A 384 -5.98 -10.72 -5.90
CA TRP A 384 -4.56 -10.82 -5.59
C TRP A 384 -4.21 -10.36 -4.16
N LYS A 385 -4.79 -9.24 -3.71
CA LYS A 385 -4.60 -8.73 -2.33
C LYS A 385 -5.31 -9.59 -1.29
N GLU A 386 -6.44 -10.22 -1.62
CA GLU A 386 -7.10 -11.17 -0.71
C GLU A 386 -6.26 -12.44 -0.54
N ARG A 387 -5.68 -12.96 -1.63
CA ARG A 387 -4.71 -14.07 -1.56
C ARG A 387 -3.52 -13.72 -0.68
N HIS A 388 -2.97 -12.53 -0.83
CA HIS A 388 -1.87 -12.03 0.01
C HIS A 388 -2.26 -11.95 1.48
N ALA A 389 -3.41 -11.37 1.82
CA ALA A 389 -3.91 -11.37 3.18
C ALA A 389 -4.10 -12.79 3.75
N GLY A 390 -4.55 -13.74 2.93
CA GLY A 390 -4.67 -15.15 3.29
C GLY A 390 -3.32 -15.83 3.56
N ILE A 391 -2.31 -15.56 2.74
CA ILE A 391 -0.94 -16.06 2.95
C ILE A 391 -0.36 -15.52 4.26
N LEU A 392 -0.48 -14.21 4.53
CA LEU A 392 -0.01 -13.63 5.79
C LEU A 392 -0.70 -14.26 6.99
N GLN A 393 -2.01 -14.51 6.90
CA GLN A 393 -2.74 -15.23 7.96
C GLN A 393 -2.20 -16.65 8.15
N ASN A 394 -1.93 -17.38 7.07
CA ASN A 394 -1.37 -18.73 7.15
C ASN A 394 0.03 -18.74 7.79
N ILE A 395 0.90 -17.78 7.45
CA ILE A 395 2.24 -17.64 8.05
C ILE A 395 2.14 -17.40 9.57
N GLN A 396 1.19 -16.56 10.00
CA GLN A 396 0.97 -16.29 11.43
C GLN A 396 0.41 -17.51 12.17
N LEU A 397 -0.45 -18.31 11.53
CA LEU A 397 -0.98 -19.55 12.11
C LEU A 397 0.06 -20.67 12.15
N GLN A 398 0.87 -20.79 11.10
CA GLN A 398 1.88 -21.82 10.93
C GLN A 398 3.10 -21.24 10.21
N ARG A 399 4.13 -20.91 10.99
CA ARG A 399 5.40 -20.40 10.46
C ARG A 399 6.04 -21.43 9.52
N PRO A 400 6.35 -21.07 8.28
CA PRO A 400 6.93 -22.01 7.33
C PRO A 400 8.41 -22.25 7.62
N GLU A 401 8.86 -23.50 7.42
CA GLU A 401 10.28 -23.85 7.50
C GLU A 401 11.02 -23.46 6.22
N LYS A 402 10.34 -23.60 5.07
CA LYS A 402 10.88 -23.28 3.74
C LYS A 402 9.78 -22.64 2.89
N VAL A 403 10.17 -21.88 1.89
CA VAL A 403 9.20 -21.23 0.99
C VAL A 403 9.63 -21.35 -0.48
N ILE A 404 8.63 -21.47 -1.37
CA ILE A 404 8.82 -21.37 -2.82
C ILE A 404 8.06 -20.16 -3.32
N ILE A 405 8.78 -19.17 -3.82
CA ILE A 405 8.23 -17.90 -4.32
C ILE A 405 8.23 -17.94 -5.85
N GLY A 406 7.12 -17.57 -6.48
CA GLY A 406 7.09 -17.48 -7.94
C GLY A 406 5.78 -16.97 -8.52
N ASN A 407 5.60 -17.26 -9.80
CA ASN A 407 4.44 -16.85 -10.58
C ASN A 407 3.38 -17.98 -10.69
N SER A 408 2.60 -17.99 -11.78
CA SER A 408 1.60 -19.02 -12.10
C SER A 408 2.18 -20.43 -12.14
N ILE A 409 3.44 -20.61 -12.54
CA ILE A 409 4.11 -21.93 -12.54
C ILE A 409 4.21 -22.46 -11.11
N THR A 410 4.56 -21.61 -10.14
CA THR A 410 4.60 -22.01 -8.73
C THR A 410 3.20 -22.12 -8.15
N HIS A 411 2.32 -21.16 -8.45
CA HIS A 411 0.96 -21.14 -7.94
C HIS A 411 0.21 -22.42 -8.33
N TYR A 412 0.23 -22.79 -9.61
CA TYR A 412 -0.49 -23.98 -10.10
C TYR A 412 0.13 -25.31 -9.69
N TRP A 413 1.30 -25.30 -9.06
CA TRP A 413 1.89 -26.54 -8.53
C TRP A 413 1.08 -27.09 -7.35
N GLY A 414 0.51 -26.22 -6.51
CA GLY A 414 -0.32 -26.65 -5.38
C GLY A 414 -0.75 -25.52 -4.45
N GLY A 415 -0.84 -24.29 -4.96
CA GLY A 415 -1.30 -23.13 -4.20
C GLY A 415 -2.81 -22.96 -4.30
N GLU A 416 -3.44 -22.68 -3.15
CA GLU A 416 -4.89 -22.44 -3.04
C GLU A 416 -5.21 -20.96 -2.76
N PRO A 417 -6.34 -20.43 -3.25
CA PRO A 417 -7.28 -21.03 -4.21
C PRO A 417 -6.77 -20.88 -5.64
N GLY A 418 -7.15 -21.78 -6.55
CA GLY A 418 -6.84 -21.60 -7.97
C GLY A 418 -6.82 -22.88 -8.78
N ARG A 419 -6.01 -22.87 -9.84
CA ARG A 419 -5.81 -24.04 -10.70
C ARG A 419 -4.76 -24.96 -10.09
N GLU A 420 -4.97 -26.27 -10.20
CA GLU A 420 -4.02 -27.29 -9.78
C GLU A 420 -3.52 -28.10 -10.99
N ASN A 421 -2.24 -27.94 -11.33
CA ASN A 421 -1.59 -28.66 -12.43
C ASN A 421 -0.62 -29.75 -11.94
N GLY A 422 -0.13 -29.66 -10.70
CA GLY A 422 0.88 -30.54 -10.13
C GLY A 422 0.61 -30.97 -8.69
N SER A 423 -0.66 -30.99 -8.27
CA SER A 423 -1.00 -31.14 -6.85
C SER A 423 -0.61 -32.49 -6.26
N GLN A 424 -0.38 -33.54 -7.06
CA GLN A 424 0.09 -34.82 -6.54
C GLN A 424 1.55 -34.74 -6.10
N SER A 425 2.45 -34.24 -6.94
CA SER A 425 3.86 -34.02 -6.58
C SER A 425 4.00 -33.01 -5.46
N TRP A 426 3.16 -31.96 -5.44
CA TRP A 426 3.12 -31.03 -4.31
C TRP A 426 2.78 -31.73 -2.99
N LYS A 427 1.65 -32.44 -2.92
CA LYS A 427 1.18 -33.13 -1.71
C LYS A 427 2.09 -34.29 -1.28
N LYS A 428 2.70 -35.00 -2.23
CA LYS A 428 3.56 -36.15 -1.94
C LYS A 428 4.99 -35.78 -1.56
N GLN A 429 5.51 -34.65 -2.02
CA GLN A 429 6.95 -34.34 -1.90
C GLN A 429 7.22 -32.93 -1.37
N VAL A 430 6.64 -31.90 -2.00
CA VAL A 430 6.95 -30.50 -1.66
C VAL A 430 6.41 -30.10 -0.28
N GLN A 431 5.14 -30.41 0.00
CA GLN A 431 4.53 -30.10 1.29
C GLN A 431 5.18 -30.90 2.44
N PRO A 432 5.41 -32.23 2.33
CA PRO A 432 6.18 -32.98 3.34
C PRO A 432 7.62 -32.48 3.54
N ALA A 433 8.24 -31.88 2.52
CA ALA A 433 9.57 -31.28 2.64
C ALA A 433 9.59 -29.90 3.34
N GLY A 434 8.42 -29.39 3.76
CA GLY A 434 8.28 -28.20 4.59
C GLY A 434 8.09 -26.88 3.82
N TYR A 435 7.83 -26.93 2.51
CA TYR A 435 7.65 -25.72 1.71
C TYR A 435 6.23 -25.16 1.75
N LEU A 436 6.14 -23.85 1.96
CA LEU A 436 4.93 -23.06 1.70
C LEU A 436 4.94 -22.50 0.27
N ASN A 437 3.79 -22.55 -0.40
CA ASN A 437 3.60 -21.99 -1.73
C ASN A 437 3.35 -20.47 -1.66
N LEU A 438 4.31 -19.68 -2.13
CA LEU A 438 4.21 -18.23 -2.30
C LEU A 438 4.13 -17.85 -3.79
N GLY A 439 3.47 -18.70 -4.58
CA GLY A 439 3.21 -18.49 -6.01
C GLY A 439 1.93 -17.70 -6.28
N TYR A 440 1.97 -16.81 -7.28
CA TYR A 440 0.81 -16.02 -7.73
C TYR A 440 0.76 -15.98 -9.26
N GLY A 441 -0.37 -16.26 -9.88
CA GLY A 441 -0.49 -16.09 -11.31
C GLY A 441 -0.26 -14.65 -11.78
N TRP A 442 0.28 -14.54 -12.99
CA TRP A 442 0.74 -13.29 -13.63
C TRP A 442 1.81 -12.46 -12.90
N ASP A 443 2.29 -12.88 -11.73
CA ASP A 443 3.32 -12.14 -11.03
C ASP A 443 4.58 -11.99 -11.88
N ARG A 444 5.11 -10.77 -11.85
CA ARG A 444 6.41 -10.36 -12.35
C ARG A 444 7.36 -10.12 -11.19
N VAL A 445 8.65 -9.88 -11.48
CA VAL A 445 9.67 -9.59 -10.46
C VAL A 445 9.21 -8.47 -9.50
N GLU A 446 8.70 -7.37 -10.05
CA GLU A 446 8.24 -6.21 -9.28
C GLU A 446 7.00 -6.48 -8.40
N ASN A 447 6.20 -7.49 -8.75
CA ASN A 447 5.05 -7.92 -7.95
C ASN A 447 5.49 -8.74 -6.74
N VAL A 448 6.49 -9.60 -6.92
CA VAL A 448 7.11 -10.31 -5.79
C VAL A 448 7.80 -9.33 -4.85
N LEU A 449 8.50 -8.33 -5.39
CA LEU A 449 9.13 -7.29 -4.59
C LEU A 449 8.14 -6.56 -3.68
N TRP A 450 6.94 -6.25 -4.20
CA TRP A 450 5.84 -5.73 -3.39
C TRP A 450 5.51 -6.72 -2.26
N ARG A 451 5.23 -7.99 -2.55
CA ARG A 451 4.85 -8.97 -1.51
C ARG A 451 5.91 -9.17 -0.43
N VAL A 452 7.20 -9.08 -0.80
CA VAL A 452 8.33 -9.10 0.13
C VAL A 452 8.32 -7.88 1.06
N TYR A 453 7.98 -6.70 0.55
CA TYR A 453 7.86 -5.48 1.36
C TYR A 453 6.60 -5.43 2.22
N HIS A 454 5.59 -6.23 1.86
CA HIS A 454 4.30 -6.31 2.54
C HIS A 454 4.16 -7.59 3.39
N GLY A 455 5.28 -8.13 3.91
CA GLY A 455 5.24 -9.07 5.02
C GLY A 455 5.33 -10.56 4.69
N GLU A 456 5.38 -10.99 3.41
CA GLU A 456 5.38 -12.43 3.11
C GLU A 456 6.62 -13.18 3.60
N LEU A 457 7.71 -12.46 3.92
CA LEU A 457 8.95 -13.02 4.46
C LEU A 457 9.27 -12.50 5.87
N ASP A 458 8.33 -11.86 6.54
CA ASP A 458 8.54 -11.27 7.86
C ASP A 458 8.01 -12.20 8.98
N ASP A 459 8.48 -12.02 10.21
CA ASP A 459 8.05 -12.75 11.42
C ASP A 459 8.34 -14.27 11.49
N TYR A 460 9.16 -14.82 10.59
CA TYR A 460 9.67 -16.19 10.67
C TYR A 460 11.08 -16.31 10.08
N ARG A 461 11.72 -17.47 10.30
CA ARG A 461 13.06 -17.79 9.80
C ARG A 461 13.00 -19.03 8.90
N ALA A 462 12.99 -18.83 7.59
CA ALA A 462 13.13 -19.91 6.63
C ALA A 462 14.55 -20.48 6.67
N SER A 463 14.66 -21.81 6.66
CA SER A 463 15.93 -22.49 6.41
C SER A 463 16.30 -22.48 4.92
N GLU A 464 15.31 -22.31 4.03
CA GLU A 464 15.49 -22.24 2.59
C GLU A 464 14.43 -21.41 1.87
N VAL A 465 14.87 -20.65 0.86
CA VAL A 465 14.01 -19.90 -0.08
C VAL A 465 14.32 -20.34 -1.50
N VAL A 466 13.30 -20.80 -2.23
CA VAL A 466 13.39 -21.09 -3.67
C VAL A 466 12.70 -19.96 -4.44
N LEU A 467 13.40 -19.34 -5.39
CA LEU A 467 12.84 -18.30 -6.26
C LEU A 467 12.66 -18.83 -7.70
N MET A 468 11.43 -18.70 -8.21
CA MET A 468 10.98 -19.13 -9.54
C MET A 468 10.16 -18.00 -10.23
N ILE A 469 10.81 -16.88 -10.58
CA ILE A 469 10.14 -15.69 -11.12
C ILE A 469 10.86 -15.12 -12.35
N GLY A 470 10.15 -14.37 -13.19
CA GLY A 470 10.70 -13.64 -14.35
C GLY A 470 10.06 -13.98 -15.70
N THR A 471 9.39 -15.14 -15.85
CA THR A 471 8.80 -15.55 -17.15
C THR A 471 7.75 -14.56 -17.67
N ASN A 472 7.02 -13.87 -16.77
CA ASN A 472 5.99 -12.89 -17.13
C ASN A 472 6.57 -11.50 -17.48
N ASN A 473 7.87 -11.30 -17.30
CA ASN A 473 8.59 -10.10 -17.73
C ASN A 473 9.08 -10.22 -19.17
N LEU A 474 9.19 -11.45 -19.72
CA LEU A 474 9.66 -11.70 -21.09
C LEU A 474 8.87 -10.89 -22.12
N GLY A 475 9.60 -10.26 -23.05
CA GLY A 475 9.05 -9.39 -24.09
C GLY A 475 8.47 -8.04 -23.62
N SER A 476 8.40 -7.78 -22.31
CA SER A 476 7.96 -6.48 -21.76
C SER A 476 9.14 -5.57 -21.40
N VAL A 477 10.27 -6.16 -21.05
CA VAL A 477 11.54 -5.50 -20.66
C VAL A 477 12.72 -6.29 -21.23
N SER A 478 13.95 -5.78 -21.14
CA SER A 478 15.14 -6.50 -21.64
C SER A 478 15.56 -7.63 -20.70
N ASP A 479 16.35 -8.58 -21.21
CA ASP A 479 16.92 -9.67 -20.42
C ASP A 479 17.76 -9.13 -19.24
N GLU A 480 18.53 -8.06 -19.48
CA GLU A 480 19.35 -7.41 -18.46
C GLU A 480 18.47 -6.79 -17.35
N GLU A 481 17.35 -6.15 -17.71
CA GLU A 481 16.42 -5.57 -16.73
C GLU A 481 15.76 -6.65 -15.85
N ILE A 482 15.50 -7.84 -16.41
CA ILE A 482 15.00 -8.99 -15.65
C ILE A 482 16.07 -9.48 -14.68
N VAL A 483 17.32 -9.63 -15.13
CA VAL A 483 18.42 -10.12 -14.28
C VAL A 483 18.75 -9.12 -13.17
N GLU A 484 18.82 -7.82 -13.47
CA GLU A 484 19.01 -6.76 -12.47
C GLU A 484 17.86 -6.74 -11.45
N GLY A 485 16.62 -6.90 -11.92
CA GLY A 485 15.46 -7.03 -11.04
C GLY A 485 15.51 -8.26 -10.13
N LEU A 486 15.93 -9.41 -10.66
CA LEU A 486 16.09 -10.64 -9.88
C LEU A 486 17.18 -10.48 -8.82
N GLU A 487 18.33 -9.89 -9.16
CA GLU A 487 19.41 -9.60 -8.22
C GLU A 487 18.92 -8.70 -7.09
N PHE A 488 18.28 -7.58 -7.44
CA PHE A 488 17.71 -6.65 -6.47
C PHE A 488 16.70 -7.35 -5.54
N LEU A 489 15.79 -8.16 -6.09
CA LEU A 489 14.81 -8.91 -5.31
C LEU A 489 15.48 -9.91 -4.36
N LEU A 490 16.51 -10.63 -4.83
CA LEU A 490 17.26 -11.59 -4.01
C LEU A 490 17.99 -10.93 -2.85
N GLU A 491 18.52 -9.72 -3.03
CA GLU A 491 19.05 -8.91 -1.92
C GLU A 491 17.98 -8.62 -0.87
N GLN A 492 16.77 -8.24 -1.30
CA GLN A 492 15.66 -7.94 -0.38
C GLN A 492 15.16 -9.19 0.36
N ILE A 493 15.17 -10.34 -0.31
CA ILE A 493 14.91 -11.65 0.31
C ILE A 493 15.99 -11.96 1.34
N LYS A 494 17.28 -11.76 1.02
CA LYS A 494 18.39 -12.05 1.94
C LYS A 494 18.38 -11.18 3.19
N ILE A 495 17.99 -9.90 3.06
CA ILE A 495 17.83 -8.99 4.21
C ILE A 495 16.79 -9.53 5.21
N ARG A 496 15.67 -10.06 4.72
CA ARG A 496 14.58 -10.59 5.55
C ARG A 496 14.83 -12.02 6.04
N GLN A 497 15.54 -12.82 5.24
CA GLN A 497 15.86 -14.21 5.52
C GLN A 497 17.39 -14.44 5.50
N PRO A 498 18.14 -13.83 6.44
CA PRO A 498 19.61 -13.81 6.40
C PRO A 498 20.24 -15.20 6.60
N GLU A 499 19.54 -16.11 7.27
CA GLU A 499 20.00 -17.48 7.55
C GLU A 499 19.59 -18.48 6.45
N ALA A 500 18.68 -18.09 5.54
CA ALA A 500 18.17 -18.99 4.52
C ALA A 500 19.24 -19.33 3.48
N ARG A 501 19.25 -20.59 3.06
CA ARG A 501 19.85 -21.03 1.80
C ARG A 501 18.95 -20.54 0.66
N ILE A 502 19.53 -19.86 -0.33
CA ILE A 502 18.77 -19.32 -1.45
C ILE A 502 19.05 -20.14 -2.71
N LYS A 503 17.99 -20.69 -3.29
CA LYS A 503 17.98 -21.41 -4.57
C LYS A 503 17.29 -20.55 -5.62
N VAL A 504 17.93 -20.36 -6.77
CA VAL A 504 17.39 -19.63 -7.92
C VAL A 504 17.17 -20.61 -9.05
N VAL A 505 15.92 -20.88 -9.39
CA VAL A 505 15.58 -21.74 -10.51
C VAL A 505 15.60 -20.91 -11.78
N GLY A 506 16.32 -21.38 -12.81
CA GLY A 506 16.25 -20.78 -14.14
C GLY A 506 14.81 -20.75 -14.65
N LEU A 507 14.50 -19.80 -15.54
CA LEU A 507 13.19 -19.76 -16.18
C LEU A 507 12.93 -21.11 -16.86
N LEU A 508 11.77 -21.71 -16.58
CA LEU A 508 11.37 -22.94 -17.27
C LEU A 508 11.16 -22.66 -18.76
N PRO A 509 11.47 -23.63 -19.64
CA PRO A 509 11.28 -23.45 -21.07
C PRO A 509 9.79 -23.27 -21.39
N ARG A 510 9.53 -22.40 -22.36
CA ARG A 510 8.20 -22.07 -22.86
C ARG A 510 8.19 -22.22 -24.37
N ARG A 511 7.06 -22.72 -24.90
CA ARG A 511 6.84 -22.88 -26.34
C ARG A 511 7.26 -21.63 -27.11
N ASN A 512 8.08 -21.82 -28.13
CA ASN A 512 8.55 -20.76 -29.03
C ASN A 512 9.41 -19.67 -28.37
N LYS A 513 9.87 -19.89 -27.14
CA LYS A 513 10.71 -18.98 -26.36
C LYS A 513 11.97 -19.66 -25.85
N GLU A 514 12.26 -20.89 -26.30
CA GLU A 514 13.34 -21.71 -25.73
C GLU A 514 14.72 -21.05 -25.89
N SER A 515 14.99 -20.40 -27.02
CA SER A 515 16.26 -19.69 -27.25
C SER A 515 16.43 -18.45 -26.37
N GLU A 516 15.36 -17.68 -26.18
CA GLU A 516 15.32 -16.50 -25.30
C GLU A 516 15.51 -16.93 -23.85
N VAL A 517 14.76 -17.94 -23.40
CA VAL A 517 14.91 -18.55 -22.07
C VAL A 517 16.32 -19.10 -21.84
N THR A 518 16.91 -19.76 -22.84
CA THR A 518 18.29 -20.26 -22.74
C THR A 518 19.29 -19.12 -22.60
N ALA A 519 19.11 -18.01 -23.33
CA ALA A 519 20.01 -16.86 -23.27
C ALA A 519 19.96 -16.18 -21.90
N ILE A 520 18.77 -15.87 -21.40
CA ILE A 520 18.59 -15.24 -20.10
C ILE A 520 19.03 -16.15 -18.93
N ASN A 521 18.79 -17.46 -19.01
CA ASN A 521 19.23 -18.40 -17.97
C ASN A 521 20.75 -18.45 -17.79
N ARG A 522 21.54 -18.20 -18.85
CA ARG A 522 23.00 -18.03 -18.70
C ARG A 522 23.33 -16.79 -17.87
N GLN A 523 22.59 -15.70 -18.07
CA GLN A 523 22.79 -14.47 -17.29
C GLN A 523 22.36 -14.67 -15.83
N ILE A 524 21.20 -15.31 -15.59
CA ILE A 524 20.72 -15.66 -14.24
C ILE A 524 21.71 -16.57 -13.52
N SER A 525 22.23 -17.60 -14.20
CA SER A 525 23.24 -18.50 -13.63
C SER A 525 24.52 -17.76 -13.23
N LYS A 526 24.99 -16.84 -14.08
CA LYS A 526 26.13 -15.98 -13.77
C LYS A 526 25.85 -15.07 -12.56
N MET A 527 24.70 -14.39 -12.52
CA MET A 527 24.29 -13.54 -11.40
C MET A 527 24.20 -14.33 -10.08
N ALA A 528 23.57 -15.51 -10.12
CA ALA A 528 23.46 -16.40 -8.95
C ALA A 528 24.84 -16.83 -8.45
N SER A 529 25.75 -17.20 -9.36
CA SER A 529 27.12 -17.59 -9.00
C SER A 529 27.91 -16.45 -8.37
N LEU A 530 27.81 -15.23 -8.93
CA LEU A 530 28.50 -14.05 -8.40
C LEU A 530 28.03 -13.67 -6.99
N ASN A 531 26.77 -13.95 -6.66
CA ASN A 531 26.15 -13.63 -5.37
C ASN A 531 26.04 -14.83 -4.41
N ASN A 532 26.69 -15.95 -4.71
CA ASN A 532 26.67 -17.18 -3.90
C ASN A 532 25.27 -17.78 -3.67
N TYR A 533 24.36 -17.64 -4.64
CA TYR A 533 23.07 -18.32 -4.67
C TYR A 533 23.19 -19.67 -5.41
N ARG A 534 22.45 -20.70 -4.98
CA ARG A 534 22.43 -22.00 -5.65
C ARG A 534 21.55 -21.93 -6.90
N TYR A 535 22.15 -21.86 -8.08
CA TYR A 535 21.41 -21.92 -9.35
C TYR A 535 20.95 -23.34 -9.65
N LEU A 536 19.71 -23.50 -10.12
CA LEU A 536 19.12 -24.79 -10.50
C LEU A 536 18.64 -24.74 -11.96
N ASP A 537 19.22 -25.59 -12.81
CA ASP A 537 18.85 -25.74 -14.22
C ASP A 537 17.92 -26.93 -14.45
N VAL A 538 16.73 -26.87 -13.86
CA VAL A 538 15.75 -27.97 -13.93
C VAL A 538 15.01 -28.00 -15.27
N GLY A 539 15.02 -26.89 -16.00
CA GLY A 539 14.28 -26.72 -17.26
C GLY A 539 14.71 -27.69 -18.35
N ASN A 540 15.99 -28.13 -18.36
CA ASN A 540 16.51 -29.08 -19.35
C ASN A 540 15.77 -30.43 -19.34
N LYS A 541 15.20 -30.83 -18.20
CA LYS A 541 14.40 -32.07 -18.09
C LYS A 541 13.04 -31.97 -18.77
N LEU A 542 12.63 -30.77 -19.18
CA LEU A 542 11.36 -30.51 -19.84
C LEU A 542 11.52 -30.32 -21.37
N LEU A 543 12.73 -30.54 -21.89
CA LEU A 543 13.05 -30.41 -23.31
C LEU A 543 13.21 -31.78 -23.98
N THR A 544 12.84 -31.85 -25.25
CA THR A 544 13.21 -32.94 -26.14
C THR A 544 14.68 -32.84 -26.53
N LYS A 545 15.22 -33.90 -27.17
CA LYS A 545 16.60 -33.90 -27.69
C LYS A 545 16.88 -32.78 -28.71
N SER A 546 15.86 -32.22 -29.36
CA SER A 546 16.02 -31.10 -30.29
C SER A 546 16.04 -29.73 -29.61
N GLY A 547 15.99 -29.67 -28.27
CA GLY A 547 15.96 -28.42 -27.51
C GLY A 547 14.63 -27.67 -27.53
N LYS A 548 13.54 -28.35 -27.93
CA LYS A 548 12.16 -27.82 -27.86
C LYS A 548 11.46 -28.38 -26.64
N ILE A 549 10.44 -27.68 -26.11
CA ILE A 549 9.64 -28.24 -25.02
C ILE A 549 9.07 -29.61 -25.42
N ASP A 550 9.08 -30.56 -24.49
CA ASP A 550 8.26 -31.76 -24.64
C ASP A 550 6.82 -31.39 -24.30
N GLU A 551 6.01 -31.19 -25.33
CA GLU A 551 4.61 -30.78 -25.21
C GLU A 551 3.78 -31.70 -24.31
N SER A 552 4.17 -32.98 -24.14
CA SER A 552 3.47 -33.92 -23.27
C SER A 552 3.63 -33.62 -21.77
N LEU A 553 4.59 -32.75 -21.41
CA LEU A 553 4.89 -32.33 -20.04
C LEU A 553 4.21 -31.01 -19.65
N PHE A 554 3.49 -30.35 -20.57
CA PHE A 554 2.82 -29.07 -20.35
C PHE A 554 1.32 -29.17 -20.63
N LEU A 555 0.54 -28.22 -20.11
CA LEU A 555 -0.87 -28.07 -20.47
C LEU A 555 -1.08 -27.11 -21.65
N ASP A 556 -0.32 -26.02 -21.69
CA ASP A 556 -0.48 -24.92 -22.65
C ASP A 556 0.84 -24.46 -23.29
N GLY A 557 1.92 -25.19 -23.05
CA GLY A 557 3.28 -24.84 -23.49
C GLY A 557 3.99 -23.82 -22.60
N LEU A 558 3.42 -23.48 -21.43
CA LEU A 558 4.06 -22.67 -20.38
C LEU A 558 3.99 -23.37 -19.02
N HIS A 559 2.82 -23.87 -18.64
CA HIS A 559 2.60 -24.48 -17.34
C HIS A 559 2.84 -26.00 -17.41
N PRO A 560 3.80 -26.55 -16.63
CA PRO A 560 3.96 -27.99 -16.52
C PRO A 560 2.67 -28.66 -16.04
N ASN A 561 2.44 -29.88 -16.48
CA ASN A 561 1.45 -30.78 -15.88
C ASN A 561 2.11 -31.65 -14.80
N GLU A 562 1.35 -32.54 -14.18
CA GLU A 562 1.84 -33.42 -13.11
C GLU A 562 3.11 -34.21 -13.50
N LYS A 563 3.20 -34.70 -14.76
CA LYS A 563 4.39 -35.41 -15.24
C LYS A 563 5.59 -34.47 -15.34
N GLY A 564 5.39 -33.25 -15.85
CA GLY A 564 6.43 -32.23 -15.91
C GLY A 564 6.95 -31.85 -14.53
N TYR A 565 6.06 -31.55 -13.58
CA TYR A 565 6.45 -31.25 -12.20
C TYR A 565 7.19 -32.42 -11.54
N SER A 566 6.74 -33.65 -11.76
CA SER A 566 7.38 -34.86 -11.21
C SER A 566 8.82 -35.09 -11.69
N LEU A 567 9.23 -34.49 -12.81
CA LEU A 567 10.62 -34.59 -13.30
C LEU A 567 11.57 -33.59 -12.63
N ILE A 568 11.04 -32.44 -12.20
CA ILE A 568 11.85 -31.32 -11.68
C ILE A 568 11.81 -31.19 -10.16
N VAL A 569 10.82 -31.80 -9.51
CA VAL A 569 10.54 -31.65 -8.07
C VAL A 569 11.74 -31.97 -7.18
N ASN A 570 12.41 -33.11 -7.40
CA ASN A 570 13.54 -33.54 -6.57
C ASN A 570 14.70 -32.53 -6.61
N ASP A 571 15.04 -32.03 -7.80
CA ASP A 571 16.12 -31.04 -7.96
C ASP A 571 15.82 -29.71 -7.26
N ILE A 572 14.52 -29.39 -7.10
CA ILE A 572 14.08 -28.17 -6.43
C ILE A 572 14.16 -28.34 -4.91
N ILE A 573 13.69 -29.47 -4.38
CA ILE A 573 13.53 -29.68 -2.93
C ILE A 573 14.78 -30.25 -2.23
N GLU A 574 15.70 -30.88 -2.97
CA GLU A 574 17.01 -31.38 -2.49
C GLU A 574 18.10 -30.29 -2.58
#